data_AF-A0A830CQT3-F1
#
_entry.id   AF-A0A830CQT3-F1
#
_cell.length_a   1.000
_cell.length_b   1.000
_cell.length_c   1.000
_cell.angle_alpha   90.00
_cell.angle_beta   90.00
_cell.angle_gamma   90.00
#
_symmetry.space_group_name_H-M   'P 1'
#
loop_
_entity.id
_entity.type
_entity.pdbx_description
1 polymer ?
#
loop_
_entity_poly.entity_id
_entity_poly.type
_entity_poly.pdbx_seq_one_letter_code
_entity_poly.pdbx_strand_id
1 'polypeptide(L)' 'MDGRLDLPENIDPRVSAIISECWRSNPEGRPSFKDIIHKMMDLVASKTASTP' A
#
# COMPACT_ATOMS: atom_id res chain seq x y z
N MET A 1 9.46 -19.48 3.73
CA MET A 1 9.69 -18.23 2.98
C MET A 1 8.49 -18.02 2.09
N ASP A 2 7.67 -17.00 2.35
CA ASP A 2 6.37 -16.80 1.68
C ASP A 2 6.51 -16.28 0.22
N GLY A 3 7.70 -16.38 -0.38
CA GLY A 3 7.99 -15.99 -1.77
C GLY A 3 7.82 -14.50 -2.07
N ARG A 4 7.74 -13.66 -1.03
CA ARG A 4 7.48 -12.22 -1.18
C ARG A 4 8.77 -11.43 -1.35
N LEU A 5 8.68 -10.31 -2.05
CA LEU A 5 9.78 -9.40 -2.27
C LEU A 5 10.06 -8.57 -1.01
N ASP A 6 11.31 -8.21 -0.80
CA ASP A 6 11.67 -7.18 0.19
C ASP A 6 11.16 -5.82 -0.27
N LEU A 7 10.60 -5.04 0.66
CA LEU A 7 10.17 -3.67 0.36
C LEU A 7 11.39 -2.74 0.37
N PRO A 8 11.55 -1.88 -0.65
CA PRO A 8 12.67 -0.93 -0.70
C PRO A 8 12.52 0.13 0.40
N GLU A 9 13.65 0.59 0.96
CA GLU A 9 13.66 1.55 2.07
C GLU A 9 13.10 2.94 1.69
N ASN A 10 13.17 3.31 0.41
CA ASN A 10 12.75 4.62 -0.09
C ASN A 10 11.34 4.61 -0.73
N ILE A 11 10.45 3.74 -0.27
CA ILE A 11 9.05 3.77 -0.69
C ILE A 11 8.22 4.60 0.29
N ASP A 12 7.18 5.27 -0.21
CA ASP A 12 6.23 5.99 0.65
C ASP A 12 5.66 5.02 1.71
N PRO A 13 5.71 5.36 3.01
CA PRO A 13 5.25 4.48 4.09
C PRO A 13 3.80 4.02 3.94
N ARG A 14 2.97 4.81 3.26
CA ARG A 14 1.57 4.46 3.01
C ARG A 14 1.45 3.40 1.91
N VAL A 15 2.36 3.41 0.94
CA VAL A 15 2.44 2.36 -0.09
C VAL A 15 3.00 1.07 0.51
N SER A 16 4.03 1.12 1.35
CA SER A 16 4.54 -0.08 2.04
C SER A 16 3.48 -0.71 2.95
N ALA A 17 2.65 0.11 3.61
CA ALA A 17 1.51 -0.37 4.39
C ALA A 17 0.50 -1.13 3.53
N ILE A 18 0.09 -0.57 2.37
CA ILE A 18 -0.84 -1.23 1.44
C ILE A 18 -0.27 -2.58 0.99
N ILE A 19 1.00 -2.63 0.59
CA ILE A 19 1.63 -3.88 0.15
C ILE A 19 1.65 -4.91 1.28
N SER A 20 1.99 -4.49 2.51
CA SER A 20 2.02 -5.37 3.68
C SER A 20 0.63 -5.93 4.01
N GLU A 21 -0.43 -5.13 3.89
CA GLU A 21 -1.82 -5.56 4.09
C GLU A 21 -2.26 -6.58 3.02
N CYS A 22 -1.93 -6.35 1.75
CA CYS A 22 -2.17 -7.29 0.65
C CYS A 22 -1.42 -8.61 0.84
N TRP A 23 -0.26 -8.55 1.50
CA TRP A 23 0.60 -9.68 1.80
C TRP A 23 0.30 -10.34 3.15
N ARG A 24 -0.90 -10.21 3.71
CA ARG A 24 -1.26 -11.00 4.88
C ARG A 24 -1.36 -12.49 4.52
N SER A 25 -0.74 -13.35 5.34
CA SER A 25 -0.76 -14.80 5.14
C SER A 25 -2.17 -15.38 5.32
N ASN A 26 -2.97 -14.81 6.25
CA ASN A 26 -4.41 -15.08 6.33
C ASN A 26 -5.16 -14.33 5.20
N PRO A 27 -5.84 -15.03 4.28
CA PRO A 27 -6.60 -14.41 3.18
C PRO A 27 -7.69 -13.45 3.66
N GLU A 28 -8.41 -13.80 4.73
CA GLU A 28 -9.47 -12.96 5.31
C GLU A 28 -8.95 -11.64 5.90
N GLY A 29 -7.63 -11.56 6.11
CA GLY A 29 -6.99 -10.34 6.56
C GLY A 29 -6.69 -9.34 5.44
N ARG A 30 -6.77 -9.76 4.18
CA ARG A 30 -6.38 -8.93 3.04
C ARG A 30 -7.46 -7.88 2.74
N PRO A 31 -7.07 -6.65 2.38
CA PRO A 31 -8.03 -5.62 2.04
C PRO A 31 -8.80 -6.00 0.78
N SER A 32 -10.04 -5.54 0.67
CA SER A 32 -10.80 -5.64 -0.57
C SER A 32 -10.21 -4.67 -1.60
N PHE A 33 -10.53 -4.89 -2.88
CA PHE A 33 -10.13 -3.95 -3.93
C PHE A 33 -10.70 -2.54 -3.71
N LYS A 34 -11.89 -2.43 -3.10
CA LYS A 34 -12.51 -1.16 -2.72
C LYS A 34 -11.67 -0.41 -1.67
N ASP A 35 -11.15 -1.12 -0.67
CA ASP A 35 -10.30 -0.52 0.36
C ASP A 35 -8.97 -0.04 -0.23
N ILE A 36 -8.39 -0.82 -1.16
CA ILE A 36 -7.17 -0.45 -1.88
C ILE A 36 -7.38 0.84 -2.68
N ILE A 37 -8.48 0.94 -3.44
CA ILE A 37 -8.80 2.14 -4.23
C ILE A 37 -8.89 3.37 -3.33
N HIS A 38 -9.62 3.31 -2.21
CA HIS A 38 -9.70 4.45 -1.30
C HIS A 38 -8.33 4.90 -0.80
N LYS A 39 -7.49 3.96 -0.32
CA LYS A 39 -6.13 4.27 0.15
C LYS A 39 -5.26 4.86 -0.97
N MET A 40 -5.39 4.37 -2.20
CA MET A 40 -4.65 4.89 -3.35
C MET A 40 -5.13 6.29 -3.77
N MET A 41 -6.42 6.58 -3.69
CA MET A 41 -6.95 7.91 -3.99
C MET A 41 -6.39 8.96 -3.02
N ASP A 42 -6.36 8.65 -1.72
CA ASP A 42 -5.76 9.53 -0.71
C ASP A 42 -4.26 9.78 -0.97
N LEU A 43 -3.55 8.75 -1.43
CA LEU A 43 -2.14 8.84 -1.81
C LEU A 43 -1.91 9.77 -3.00
N VAL A 44 -2.73 9.65 -4.04
CA VAL A 44 -2.59 10.48 -5.25
C VAL A 44 -3.02 11.92 -4.98
N ALA A 45 -4.11 12.14 -4.25
CA ALA A 45 -4.61 13.47 -3.91
C ALA A 45 -3.64 14.25 -3.02
N SER A 46 -2.89 13.57 -2.15
CA SER A 46 -1.87 14.22 -1.30
C SER A 46 -0.58 14.55 -2.05
N LYS A 47 -0.20 13.79 -3.08
CA LYS A 47 1.01 14.06 -3.88
C LYS A 47 0.86 15.24 -4.85
N THR A 48 -0.36 15.71 -5.12
CA THR A 48 -0.60 16.88 -5.98
C THR A 48 -0.45 18.22 -5.26
N ALA A 49 -0.27 18.24 -3.94
CA ALA A 49 -0.14 19.46 -3.13
C ALA A 49 1.33 19.86 -2.82
N SER A 50 2.31 19.20 -3.42
CA SER A 50 3.73 19.43 -3.13
C SER A 50 4.57 19.45 -4.40
N THR A 51 4.32 20.45 -5.25
CA THR A 51 5.27 20.91 -6.26
C THR A 51 5.26 22.45 -6.23
N PRO A 52 6.38 23.13 -5.93
CA PRO A 52 6.50 24.57 -6.14
C PRO A 52 6.52 24.94 -7.63
#